data_AF-A0A0V1ECM2-F1
#
_entry.id   AF-A0A0V1ECM2-F1
#
_cell.length_a   1.000
_cell.length_b   1.000
_cell.length_c   1.000
_cell.angle_alpha   90.00
_cell.angle_beta   90.00
_cell.angle_gamma   90.00
#
_symmetry.space_group_name_H-M   'P 1'
#
loop_
_entity.id
_entity.type
_entity.pdbx_description
1 polymer ?
#
loop_
_entity_poly.entity_id
_entity_poly.type
_entity_poly.pdbx_seq_one_letter_code
_entity_poly.pdbx_strand_id
1 'polypeptide(L)'
;MALLLRRSHLNSSNLVCIFYAIFDICFSATVGYLCYKFFNGLIPTRERTFYCDDASISKPYMENTVSVKMLLCVSIGLPLMLCLLHELVTFFMLENATRVQWRIISSEGLRKVCINFTRIVVKYLFGFLVTVVFMLVGKSSLGVLRPHFLAVCKPGIDWNHCAGVALSSQNCTQTNVHALLSARHSFPSGHASAAVYSVTFLLLYLLSLRNRNSVKLNNFDRISLSLYALWSLFVCVSRVTDYWHHVTDVVGGSVLGFAVAWLLFSRYEINQALCFNHFFFKIMTSDKIKQFYKYGRKIVAVVRNYREHAMEMGQGIPEKPIFFIKPSTAYVTEGSPICVLLTINFVNNLFQIPKWCKKLQHEVELGVVIGRTAKQITTANAMDFVAGYCLALDMTARDLQEHAKANGQPWFISKGFDTSCPVSKFVDKTQIENPSSIELQCSVNGQVKQRGNTKQMIFTIPQLLTAVTEDVTMEEGDLLLTGTPSGVSTVKRGDVIECTLGNEILSMKFEIA
;
A
#
# COMPACT_ATOMS: atom_id res chain seq x y z
N MET A 1 15.67 -14.30 -10.65
CA MET A 1 14.68 -13.21 -10.40
C MET A 1 15.24 -11.82 -10.73
N ALA A 2 16.44 -11.44 -10.29
CA ALA A 2 17.05 -10.13 -10.60
C ALA A 2 17.37 -9.91 -12.10
N LEU A 3 17.74 -10.97 -12.84
CA LEU A 3 17.93 -10.92 -14.30
C LEU A 3 16.61 -10.74 -15.09
N LEU A 4 15.46 -11.09 -14.50
CA LEU A 4 14.13 -11.01 -15.12
C LEU A 4 13.52 -9.60 -15.05
N LEU A 5 14.00 -8.75 -14.13
CA LEU A 5 13.46 -7.39 -13.92
C LEU A 5 14.24 -6.30 -14.66
N ARG A 6 15.41 -6.60 -15.24
CA ARG A 6 16.33 -5.60 -15.82
C ARG A 6 16.19 -5.39 -17.34
N ARG A 7 15.22 -6.03 -18.00
CA ARG A 7 15.10 -6.01 -19.47
C ARG A 7 13.99 -5.12 -20.03
N SER A 8 13.42 -4.22 -19.22
CA SER A 8 12.42 -3.22 -19.67
C SER A 8 12.98 -2.12 -20.61
N HIS A 9 14.26 -2.20 -20.99
CA HIS A 9 14.94 -1.20 -21.82
C HIS A 9 15.28 -1.67 -23.25
N LEU A 10 14.88 -2.87 -23.68
CA LEU A 10 15.18 -3.34 -25.03
C LEU A 10 14.10 -2.90 -26.03
N ASN A 11 14.53 -2.12 -27.02
CA ASN A 11 13.77 -1.57 -28.14
C ASN A 11 13.43 -2.67 -29.17
N SER A 12 12.84 -3.79 -28.72
CA SER A 12 12.61 -4.98 -29.54
C SER A 12 11.16 -5.10 -30.04
N SER A 13 10.97 -5.70 -31.22
CA SER A 13 9.65 -5.91 -31.85
C SER A 13 8.67 -6.72 -30.98
N ASN A 14 7.36 -6.60 -31.26
CA ASN A 14 6.31 -7.36 -30.56
C ASN A 14 6.56 -8.87 -30.55
N LEU A 15 7.10 -9.41 -31.65
CA LEU A 15 7.45 -10.82 -31.78
C LEU A 15 8.49 -11.26 -30.74
N VAL A 16 9.48 -10.40 -30.47
CA VAL A 16 10.52 -10.65 -29.48
C VAL A 16 9.95 -10.64 -28.07
N CYS A 17 9.01 -9.73 -27.78
CA CYS A 17 8.33 -9.69 -26.47
C CYS A 17 7.48 -10.95 -26.23
N ILE A 18 6.74 -11.41 -27.23
CA ILE A 18 5.94 -12.64 -27.17
C ILE A 18 6.85 -13.86 -27.00
N PHE A 19 7.97 -13.91 -27.74
CA PHE A 19 8.95 -14.98 -27.60
C PHE A 19 9.51 -15.06 -26.18
N TYR A 20 9.92 -13.92 -25.60
CA TYR A 20 10.41 -13.90 -24.21
C TYR A 20 9.32 -14.26 -23.19
N ALA A 21 8.08 -13.83 -23.40
CA ALA A 21 6.95 -14.24 -22.56
C ALA A 21 6.77 -15.76 -22.56
N ILE A 22 6.74 -16.38 -23.74
CA ILE A 22 6.64 -17.83 -23.90
C ILE A 22 7.84 -18.52 -23.25
N PHE A 23 9.05 -18.02 -23.50
CA PHE A 23 10.28 -18.55 -22.90
C PHE A 23 10.23 -18.52 -21.37
N ASP A 24 9.85 -17.40 -20.76
CA ASP A 24 9.78 -17.24 -19.30
C ASP A 24 8.73 -18.18 -18.68
N ILE A 25 7.57 -18.34 -19.34
CA ILE A 25 6.51 -19.26 -18.89
C ILE A 25 7.00 -20.71 -18.98
N CYS A 26 7.57 -21.11 -20.12
CA CYS A 26 8.10 -22.46 -20.33
C CYS A 26 9.26 -22.77 -19.36
N PHE A 27 10.16 -21.81 -19.15
CA PHE A 27 11.26 -21.93 -18.22
C PHE A 27 10.75 -22.08 -16.79
N SER A 28 9.80 -21.24 -16.36
CA SER A 28 9.20 -21.34 -15.03
C SER A 28 8.48 -22.67 -14.81
N ALA A 29 7.75 -23.16 -15.82
CA ALA A 29 7.08 -24.46 -15.76
C ALA A 29 8.09 -25.62 -15.67
N THR A 30 9.18 -25.55 -16.44
CA THR A 30 10.25 -26.56 -16.45
C THR A 30 10.97 -26.60 -15.10
N VAL A 31 11.38 -25.44 -14.57
CA VAL A 31 11.97 -25.34 -13.23
C VAL A 31 11.01 -25.87 -12.18
N GLY A 32 9.72 -25.54 -12.27
CA GLY A 32 8.70 -26.06 -11.37
C GLY A 32 8.57 -27.59 -11.40
N TYR A 33 8.57 -28.19 -12.59
CA TYR A 33 8.54 -29.64 -12.76
C TYR A 33 9.80 -30.32 -12.20
N LEU A 34 10.99 -29.76 -12.45
CA LEU A 34 12.25 -30.26 -11.92
C LEU A 34 12.29 -30.16 -10.38
N CYS A 35 11.85 -29.04 -9.81
CA CYS A 35 11.72 -28.89 -8.37
C CYS A 35 10.73 -29.91 -7.78
N TYR A 36 9.56 -30.09 -8.40
CA TYR A 36 8.60 -31.12 -7.98
C TYR A 36 9.24 -32.50 -7.97
N LYS A 37 9.93 -32.89 -9.06
CA LYS A 37 10.63 -34.17 -9.15
C LYS A 37 11.73 -34.32 -8.11
N PHE A 38 12.48 -33.25 -7.85
CA PHE A 38 13.54 -33.24 -6.85
C PHE A 38 12.99 -33.46 -5.44
N PHE A 39 11.94 -32.73 -5.04
CA PHE A 39 11.35 -32.85 -3.70
C PHE A 39 10.50 -34.11 -3.52
N ASN A 40 9.90 -34.62 -4.60
CA ASN A 40 9.12 -35.84 -4.57
C ASN A 40 10.04 -37.06 -4.44
N GLY A 41 10.26 -37.50 -3.20
CA GLY A 41 11.14 -38.62 -2.85
C GLY A 41 12.44 -38.22 -2.16
N LEU A 42 12.73 -36.92 -2.02
CA LEU A 42 13.89 -36.43 -1.26
C LEU A 42 13.77 -36.74 0.23
N ILE A 43 12.55 -36.60 0.76
CA ILE A 43 12.25 -36.80 2.18
C ILE A 43 11.60 -38.16 2.32
N PRO A 44 12.20 -39.11 3.08
CA PRO A 44 11.57 -40.39 3.34
C PRO A 44 10.26 -40.16 4.10
N THR A 45 9.22 -40.91 3.73
CA THR A 45 7.93 -40.79 4.41
C THR A 45 8.06 -41.30 5.83
N ARG A 46 7.73 -40.46 6.81
CA ARG A 46 7.73 -40.86 8.22
C ARG A 46 6.73 -41.98 8.45
N GLU A 47 7.22 -43.10 8.97
CA GLU A 47 6.38 -44.22 9.32
C GLU A 47 5.74 -44.02 10.71
N ARG A 48 4.42 -44.20 10.78
CA ARG A 48 3.66 -44.26 12.04
C ARG A 48 3.11 -45.65 12.25
N THR A 49 3.07 -46.07 13.51
CA THR A 49 2.30 -47.24 13.91
C THR A 49 0.80 -46.96 13.80
N PHE A 50 0.01 -48.02 13.65
CA PHE A 50 -1.45 -47.93 13.56
C PHE A 50 -2.10 -49.08 14.32
N TYR A 51 -3.39 -48.96 14.60
CA TYR A 51 -4.18 -49.94 15.32
C TYR A 51 -5.37 -50.38 14.44
N CYS A 52 -5.76 -51.66 14.52
CA CYS A 52 -6.88 -52.16 13.71
C CYS A 52 -8.24 -51.60 14.14
N ASP A 53 -8.38 -51.24 15.41
CA ASP A 53 -9.59 -50.69 16.01
C ASP A 53 -9.72 -49.16 15.84
N ASP A 54 -8.78 -48.51 15.17
CA ASP A 54 -8.83 -47.08 14.88
C ASP A 54 -9.90 -46.75 13.82
N ALA A 55 -11.05 -46.29 14.30
CA ALA A 55 -12.19 -45.89 13.49
C ALA A 55 -11.90 -44.71 12.54
N SER A 56 -10.83 -43.94 12.78
CA SER A 56 -10.47 -42.81 11.93
C SER A 56 -9.85 -43.26 10.60
N ILE A 57 -9.24 -44.46 10.54
CA ILE A 57 -8.51 -44.99 9.38
C ILE A 57 -9.15 -46.24 8.75
N SER A 58 -10.37 -46.59 9.19
CA SER A 58 -11.12 -47.77 8.79
C SER A 58 -12.18 -47.53 7.69
N LYS A 59 -12.20 -46.35 7.08
CA LYS A 59 -13.18 -46.01 6.03
C LYS A 59 -12.91 -46.81 4.75
N PRO A 60 -13.95 -47.10 3.93
CA PRO A 60 -13.77 -47.78 2.66
C PRO A 60 -12.98 -46.90 1.68
N TYR A 61 -12.24 -47.56 0.78
CA TYR A 61 -11.58 -46.88 -0.33
C TYR A 61 -12.63 -46.41 -1.35
N MET A 62 -12.61 -45.11 -1.68
CA MET A 62 -13.47 -44.50 -2.70
C MET A 62 -12.61 -43.82 -3.75
N GLU A 63 -13.08 -43.81 -5.00
CA GLU A 63 -12.44 -43.05 -6.07
C GLU A 63 -12.53 -41.54 -5.82
N ASN A 64 -11.56 -40.79 -6.36
CA ASN A 64 -11.56 -39.34 -6.21
C ASN A 64 -12.65 -38.70 -7.08
N THR A 65 -13.60 -38.00 -6.46
CA THR A 65 -14.60 -37.19 -7.17
C THR A 65 -13.91 -36.11 -8.01
N VAL A 66 -12.99 -35.36 -7.40
CA VAL A 66 -12.11 -34.42 -8.13
C VAL A 66 -10.77 -35.07 -8.42
N SER A 67 -10.50 -35.37 -9.69
CA SER A 67 -9.20 -35.87 -10.14
C SER A 67 -8.11 -34.79 -10.13
N VAL A 68 -6.85 -35.21 -10.06
CA VAL A 68 -5.70 -34.27 -10.13
C VAL A 68 -5.69 -33.50 -11.45
N LYS A 69 -6.09 -34.13 -12.57
CA LYS A 69 -6.17 -33.47 -13.88
C LYS A 69 -7.22 -32.35 -13.85
N MET A 70 -8.41 -32.63 -13.34
CA MET A 70 -9.48 -31.65 -13.19
C MET A 70 -9.03 -30.49 -12.28
N LEU A 71 -8.40 -30.82 -11.14
CA LEU A 71 -7.85 -29.82 -10.23
C LEU A 71 -6.85 -28.90 -10.94
N LEU A 72 -5.88 -29.45 -11.66
CA LEU A 72 -4.83 -28.65 -12.32
C LEU A 72 -5.40 -27.78 -13.44
N CYS A 73 -6.32 -28.32 -14.25
CA CYS A 73 -6.99 -27.53 -15.30
C CYS A 73 -7.74 -26.33 -14.72
N VAL A 74 -8.52 -26.54 -13.65
CA VAL A 74 -9.31 -25.47 -13.04
C VAL A 74 -8.44 -24.55 -12.18
N SER A 75 -7.45 -25.07 -11.45
CA SER A 75 -6.61 -24.29 -10.55
C SER A 75 -5.58 -23.46 -11.31
N ILE A 76 -4.95 -23.98 -12.37
CA ILE A 76 -3.94 -23.23 -13.12
C ILE A 76 -4.55 -22.56 -14.35
N GLY A 77 -5.34 -23.28 -15.13
CA GLY A 77 -5.84 -22.77 -16.41
C GLY A 77 -6.82 -21.61 -16.26
N LEU A 78 -7.84 -21.78 -15.42
CA LEU A 78 -8.94 -20.82 -15.32
C LEU A 78 -8.51 -19.44 -14.77
N PRO A 79 -7.72 -19.31 -13.68
CA PRO A 79 -7.27 -18.00 -13.21
C PRO A 79 -6.38 -17.28 -14.20
N LEU A 80 -5.46 -18.01 -14.87
CA LEU A 80 -4.58 -17.40 -15.86
C LEU A 80 -5.38 -16.91 -17.07
N MET A 81 -6.40 -17.66 -17.51
CA MET A 81 -7.32 -17.23 -18.55
C MET A 81 -8.10 -15.96 -18.14
N LEU A 82 -8.62 -15.91 -16.90
CA LEU A 82 -9.31 -14.72 -16.39
C LEU A 82 -8.38 -13.52 -16.24
N CYS A 83 -7.13 -13.73 -15.82
CA CYS A 83 -6.12 -12.67 -15.76
C CYS A 83 -5.83 -12.10 -17.15
N LEU A 84 -5.64 -12.98 -18.16
CA LEU A 84 -5.43 -12.57 -19.54
C LEU A 84 -6.61 -11.76 -20.08
N LEU A 85 -7.84 -12.27 -19.87
CA LEU A 85 -9.05 -11.58 -20.29
C LEU A 85 -9.14 -10.17 -19.67
N HIS A 86 -8.79 -10.02 -18.39
CA HIS A 86 -8.79 -8.73 -17.70
C HIS A 86 -7.75 -7.75 -18.25
N GLU A 87 -6.52 -8.21 -18.50
CA GLU A 87 -5.49 -7.35 -19.09
C GLU A 87 -5.90 -6.90 -20.51
N LEU A 88 -6.53 -7.78 -21.30
CA LEU A 88 -7.07 -7.45 -22.61
C LEU A 88 -8.23 -6.44 -22.52
N VAL A 89 -9.21 -6.66 -21.65
CA VAL A 89 -10.34 -5.74 -21.46
C VAL A 89 -9.86 -4.37 -20.97
N THR A 90 -8.93 -4.34 -20.02
CA THR A 90 -8.33 -3.10 -19.51
C THR A 90 -7.64 -2.33 -20.63
N PHE A 91 -6.91 -3.03 -21.50
CA PHE A 91 -6.28 -2.44 -22.68
C PHE A 91 -7.32 -1.79 -23.61
N PHE A 92 -8.37 -2.51 -24.00
CA PHE A 92 -9.42 -1.98 -24.89
C PHE A 92 -10.25 -0.85 -24.27
N MET A 93 -10.49 -0.89 -22.95
CA MET A 93 -11.25 0.16 -22.26
C MET A 93 -10.47 1.48 -22.14
N LEU A 94 -9.16 1.41 -21.89
CA LEU A 94 -8.29 2.59 -21.86
C LEU A 94 -8.15 3.21 -23.26
N GLU A 95 -8.11 2.38 -24.30
CA GLU A 95 -8.06 2.83 -25.70
C GLU A 95 -9.33 3.60 -26.12
N ASN A 96 -10.52 3.14 -25.71
CA ASN A 96 -11.79 3.82 -26.01
C ASN A 96 -11.99 5.15 -25.27
N ALA A 97 -11.35 5.35 -24.11
CA ALA A 97 -11.45 6.59 -23.34
C ALA A 97 -10.65 7.75 -23.98
N THR A 98 -9.59 7.44 -24.73
CA THR A 98 -8.79 8.42 -25.48
C THR A 98 -9.28 8.50 -26.93
N ARG A 99 -10.36 9.27 -27.16
CA ARG A 99 -10.97 9.46 -28.49
C ARG A 99 -10.14 10.40 -29.39
N VAL A 100 -8.84 10.15 -29.57
CA VAL A 100 -7.99 10.80 -30.58
C VAL A 100 -6.99 9.76 -31.10
N GLN A 101 -7.07 9.45 -32.40
CA GLN A 101 -6.23 8.54 -33.19
C GLN A 101 -6.51 7.03 -33.13
N TRP A 102 -7.65 6.64 -33.73
CA TRP A 102 -7.99 5.28 -34.20
C TRP A 102 -7.03 4.67 -35.25
N ARG A 103 -5.85 5.25 -35.50
CA ARG A 103 -4.99 4.88 -36.64
C ARG A 103 -3.60 4.33 -36.26
N ILE A 104 -3.31 4.19 -34.97
CA ILE A 104 -2.08 3.56 -34.49
C ILE A 104 -2.48 2.50 -33.47
N ILE A 105 -2.66 1.26 -33.93
CA ILE A 105 -2.48 0.08 -33.07
C ILE A 105 -1.04 0.18 -32.58
N SER A 106 -0.81 0.86 -31.45
CA SER A 106 0.56 1.04 -30.99
C SER A 106 1.06 -0.31 -30.50
N SER A 107 2.08 -0.82 -31.17
CA SER A 107 2.86 -1.99 -30.75
C SER A 107 3.21 -1.93 -29.25
N GLU A 108 3.36 -0.73 -28.73
CA GLU A 108 3.57 -0.38 -27.33
C GLU A 108 2.47 -0.86 -26.36
N GLY A 109 1.20 -0.81 -26.76
CA GLY A 109 0.07 -1.21 -25.91
C GLY A 109 0.00 -2.72 -25.70
N LEU A 110 0.08 -3.48 -26.79
CA LEU A 110 0.14 -4.95 -26.76
C LEU A 110 1.38 -5.44 -26.00
N ARG A 111 2.52 -4.73 -26.15
CA ARG A 111 3.74 -4.98 -25.38
C ARG A 111 3.52 -4.84 -23.87
N LYS A 112 2.79 -3.82 -23.41
CA LYS A 112 2.46 -3.66 -21.99
C LYS A 112 1.60 -4.81 -21.46
N VAL A 113 0.59 -5.23 -22.22
CA VAL A 113 -0.25 -6.39 -21.89
C VAL A 113 0.59 -7.65 -21.77
N CYS A 114 1.47 -7.93 -22.75
CA CYS A 114 2.36 -9.09 -22.71
C CYS A 114 3.28 -9.08 -21.49
N ILE A 115 3.91 -7.93 -21.17
CA ILE A 115 4.82 -7.81 -20.02
C ILE A 115 4.06 -8.02 -18.70
N ASN A 116 2.90 -7.39 -18.54
CA ASN A 116 2.09 -7.51 -17.33
C ASN A 116 1.58 -8.93 -17.15
N PHE A 117 1.03 -9.54 -18.19
CA PHE A 117 0.53 -10.90 -18.16
C PHE A 117 1.65 -11.90 -17.82
N THR A 118 2.82 -11.77 -18.44
CA THR A 118 3.99 -12.63 -18.15
C THR A 118 4.39 -12.51 -16.69
N ARG A 119 4.43 -11.29 -16.14
CA ARG A 119 4.71 -11.06 -14.71
C ARG A 119 3.70 -11.75 -13.80
N ILE A 120 2.41 -11.69 -14.15
CA ILE A 120 1.33 -12.34 -13.39
C ILE A 120 1.49 -13.86 -13.43
N VAL A 121 1.72 -14.45 -14.62
CA VAL A 121 1.89 -15.90 -14.79
C VAL A 121 3.09 -16.40 -14.00
N VAL A 122 4.25 -15.74 -14.12
CA VAL A 122 5.47 -16.15 -13.40
C VAL A 122 5.26 -16.09 -11.87
N LYS A 123 4.62 -15.03 -11.37
CA LYS A 123 4.27 -14.90 -9.93
C LYS A 123 3.33 -16.02 -9.48
N TYR A 124 2.28 -16.29 -10.27
CA TYR A 124 1.33 -17.35 -9.99
C TYR A 124 1.99 -18.72 -9.94
N LEU A 125 2.80 -19.07 -10.95
CA LEU A 125 3.47 -20.37 -11.04
C LEU A 125 4.50 -20.53 -9.93
N PHE A 126 5.22 -19.47 -9.56
CA PHE A 126 6.17 -19.50 -8.44
C PHE A 126 5.46 -19.77 -7.11
N GLY A 127 4.38 -19.05 -6.79
CA GLY A 127 3.64 -19.29 -5.55
C GLY A 127 2.94 -20.65 -5.53
N PHE A 128 2.49 -21.14 -6.69
CA PHE A 128 1.93 -22.48 -6.82
C PHE A 128 3.00 -23.55 -6.54
N LEU A 129 4.20 -23.38 -7.08
CA LEU A 129 5.34 -24.26 -6.81
C LEU A 129 5.69 -24.27 -5.32
N VAL A 130 5.78 -23.10 -4.68
CA VAL A 130 6.02 -22.99 -3.23
C VAL A 130 4.96 -23.77 -2.45
N THR A 131 3.68 -23.61 -2.79
CA THR A 131 2.57 -24.35 -2.17
C THR A 131 2.76 -25.86 -2.32
N VAL A 132 3.13 -26.35 -3.51
CA VAL A 132 3.39 -27.77 -3.77
C VAL A 132 4.58 -28.28 -2.95
N VAL A 133 5.67 -27.53 -2.86
CA VAL A 133 6.86 -27.93 -2.09
C VAL A 133 6.53 -28.06 -0.61
N PHE A 134 5.90 -27.05 0.00
CA PHE A 134 5.50 -27.12 1.41
C PHE A 134 4.52 -28.27 1.68
N MET A 135 3.62 -28.55 0.74
CA MET A 135 2.69 -29.67 0.84
C MET A 135 3.42 -31.02 0.78
N LEU A 136 4.36 -31.22 -0.15
CA LEU A 136 5.16 -32.45 -0.25
C LEU A 136 6.01 -32.68 1.00
N VAL A 137 6.65 -31.62 1.50
CA VAL A 137 7.45 -31.65 2.73
C VAL A 137 6.55 -32.01 3.90
N GLY A 138 5.38 -31.37 4.04
CA GLY A 138 4.42 -31.65 5.11
C GLY A 138 3.95 -33.10 5.10
N LYS A 139 3.56 -33.62 3.93
CA LYS A 139 3.12 -35.02 3.76
C LYS A 139 4.18 -36.02 4.17
N SER A 140 5.41 -35.82 3.69
CA SER A 140 6.51 -36.76 3.95
C SER A 140 6.99 -36.68 5.39
N SER A 141 7.06 -35.49 5.98
CA SER A 141 7.57 -35.27 7.34
C SER A 141 6.59 -35.74 8.41
N LEU A 142 5.28 -35.58 8.17
CA LEU A 142 4.26 -35.92 9.16
C LEU A 142 3.76 -37.36 9.02
N GLY A 143 3.60 -37.89 7.80
CA GLY A 143 3.21 -39.30 7.60
C GLY A 143 1.84 -39.65 8.17
N VAL A 144 0.88 -38.72 8.14
CA VAL A 144 -0.47 -38.92 8.69
C VAL A 144 -1.25 -39.89 7.81
N LEU A 145 -1.83 -40.92 8.44
CA LEU A 145 -2.62 -41.95 7.79
C LEU A 145 -3.96 -41.41 7.29
N ARG A 146 -4.35 -41.82 6.09
CA ARG A 146 -5.63 -41.45 5.49
C ARG A 146 -6.79 -42.20 6.12
N PRO A 147 -8.03 -41.66 6.01
CA PRO A 147 -9.20 -42.33 6.53
C PRO A 147 -9.45 -43.74 5.95
N HIS A 148 -8.96 -44.02 4.75
CA HIS A 148 -9.08 -45.33 4.09
C HIS A 148 -7.81 -46.20 4.19
N PHE A 149 -6.90 -45.90 5.10
CA PHE A 149 -5.60 -46.59 5.18
C PHE A 149 -5.75 -48.10 5.39
N LEU A 150 -6.63 -48.56 6.29
CA LEU A 150 -6.81 -50.00 6.55
C LEU A 150 -7.36 -50.75 5.33
N ALA A 151 -8.24 -50.12 4.54
CA ALA A 151 -8.76 -50.70 3.30
C ALA A 151 -7.66 -50.92 2.24
N VAL A 152 -6.59 -50.09 2.26
CA VAL A 152 -5.43 -50.22 1.37
C VAL A 152 -4.39 -51.18 1.91
N CYS A 153 -4.07 -51.08 3.21
CA CYS A 153 -3.05 -51.90 3.88
C CYS A 153 -3.43 -53.38 3.95
N LYS A 154 -4.71 -53.68 4.27
CA LYS A 154 -5.23 -55.05 4.49
C LYS A 154 -4.29 -55.85 5.41
N PRO A 155 -4.29 -55.60 6.73
CA PRO A 155 -3.37 -56.26 7.64
C PRO A 155 -3.53 -57.78 7.57
N GLY A 156 -2.41 -58.51 7.50
CA GLY A 156 -2.38 -59.98 7.39
C GLY A 156 -2.61 -60.70 8.72
N ILE A 157 -3.29 -60.05 9.66
CA ILE A 157 -3.52 -60.51 11.03
C ILE A 157 -5.03 -60.68 11.21
N ASP A 158 -5.44 -61.71 11.95
CA ASP A 158 -6.83 -61.91 12.31
C ASP A 158 -7.38 -60.73 13.14
N TRP A 159 -8.52 -60.18 12.74
CA TRP A 159 -9.14 -59.00 13.34
C TRP A 159 -9.43 -59.17 14.84
N ASN A 160 -9.72 -60.42 15.27
CA ASN A 160 -9.97 -60.75 16.68
C ASN A 160 -8.72 -60.63 17.57
N HIS A 161 -7.53 -60.66 16.97
CA HIS A 161 -6.24 -60.62 17.69
C HIS A 161 -5.51 -59.27 17.51
N CYS A 162 -6.12 -58.29 16.84
CA CYS A 162 -5.46 -57.04 16.46
C CYS A 162 -5.80 -55.83 17.38
N ALA A 163 -6.82 -55.93 18.23
CA ALA A 163 -7.23 -54.83 19.09
C ALA A 163 -6.13 -54.45 20.09
N GLY A 164 -5.77 -53.17 20.15
CA GLY A 164 -4.75 -52.65 21.08
C GLY A 164 -3.29 -52.97 20.74
N VAL A 165 -3.02 -53.65 19.62
CA VAL A 165 -1.64 -53.95 19.16
C VAL A 165 -1.19 -52.89 18.16
N ALA A 166 -0.05 -52.25 18.44
CA ALA A 166 0.57 -51.30 17.53
C ALA A 166 1.23 -52.03 16.35
N LEU A 167 0.67 -51.86 15.15
CA LEU A 167 1.15 -52.46 13.92
C LEU A 167 2.03 -51.52 13.10
N SER A 168 2.89 -52.11 12.28
CA SER A 168 3.77 -51.41 11.34
C SER A 168 3.41 -51.75 9.89
N SER A 169 4.05 -51.10 8.93
CA SER A 169 3.80 -51.37 7.51
C SER A 169 4.19 -52.78 7.04
N GLN A 170 5.01 -53.49 7.80
CA GLN A 170 5.35 -54.89 7.50
C GLN A 170 4.17 -55.84 7.69
N ASN A 171 3.16 -55.41 8.45
CA ASN A 171 1.95 -56.21 8.70
C ASN A 171 0.90 -56.07 7.58
N CYS A 172 1.11 -55.20 6.59
CA CYS A 172 0.21 -55.01 5.46
C CYS A 172 0.42 -56.09 4.39
N THR A 173 -0.66 -56.66 3.83
CA THR A 173 -0.58 -57.65 2.73
C THR A 173 -0.48 -57.02 1.34
N GLN A 174 -0.66 -55.71 1.25
CA GLN A 174 -0.61 -54.95 0.00
C GLN A 174 0.78 -55.01 -0.66
N THR A 175 0.85 -55.48 -1.90
CA THR A 175 2.10 -55.58 -2.68
C THR A 175 2.47 -54.27 -3.38
N ASN A 176 1.51 -53.37 -3.61
CA ASN A 176 1.79 -52.08 -4.21
C ASN A 176 2.32 -51.08 -3.17
N VAL A 177 3.64 -50.96 -3.08
CA VAL A 177 4.35 -50.04 -2.17
C VAL A 177 3.90 -48.59 -2.38
N HIS A 178 3.64 -48.17 -3.62
CA HIS A 178 3.20 -46.80 -3.92
C HIS A 178 1.80 -46.51 -3.36
N ALA A 179 0.88 -47.47 -3.43
CA ALA A 179 -0.45 -47.33 -2.85
C ALA A 179 -0.38 -47.20 -1.33
N LEU A 180 0.47 -48.01 -0.68
CA LEU A 180 0.67 -47.95 0.77
C LEU A 180 1.31 -46.63 1.21
N LEU A 181 2.35 -46.16 0.50
CA LEU A 181 2.98 -44.86 0.79
C LEU A 181 1.99 -43.70 0.60
N SER A 182 1.20 -43.71 -0.47
CA SER A 182 0.17 -42.70 -0.72
C SER A 182 -0.89 -42.66 0.39
N ALA A 183 -1.27 -43.82 0.94
CA ALA A 183 -2.21 -43.91 2.04
C ALA A 183 -1.67 -43.32 3.37
N ARG A 184 -0.35 -43.05 3.47
CA ARG A 184 0.29 -42.37 4.61
C ARG A 184 0.50 -40.86 4.38
N HIS A 185 -0.03 -40.33 3.28
CA HIS A 185 0.13 -38.93 2.87
C HIS A 185 -1.20 -38.18 2.97
N SER A 186 -1.78 -38.12 4.17
CA SER A 186 -3.02 -37.39 4.43
C SER A 186 -2.78 -35.90 4.66
N PHE A 187 -1.96 -35.51 5.63
CA PHE A 187 -1.78 -34.09 6.00
C PHE A 187 -0.55 -33.45 5.32
N PRO A 188 -0.63 -32.22 4.79
CA PRO A 188 -1.86 -31.46 4.50
C PRO A 188 -2.50 -31.89 3.17
N SER A 189 -3.78 -31.57 2.98
CA SER A 189 -4.50 -31.88 1.73
C SER A 189 -4.00 -31.01 0.56
N GLY A 190 -3.37 -31.65 -0.43
CA GLY A 190 -2.85 -30.98 -1.62
C GLY A 190 -3.92 -30.43 -2.56
N HIS A 191 -5.10 -31.07 -2.62
CA HIS A 191 -6.22 -30.57 -3.41
C HIS A 191 -6.79 -29.28 -2.79
N ALA A 192 -6.96 -29.27 -1.46
CA ALA A 192 -7.43 -28.11 -0.73
C ALA A 192 -6.43 -26.94 -0.83
N SER A 193 -5.14 -27.20 -0.64
CA SER A 193 -4.11 -26.15 -0.74
C SER A 193 -4.04 -25.52 -2.13
N ALA A 194 -4.10 -26.32 -3.20
CA ALA A 194 -4.07 -25.81 -4.57
C ALA A 194 -5.32 -25.00 -4.91
N ALA A 195 -6.52 -25.49 -4.55
CA ALA A 195 -7.77 -24.80 -4.82
C ALA A 195 -7.88 -23.48 -4.05
N VAL A 196 -7.51 -23.48 -2.76
CA VAL A 196 -7.52 -22.26 -1.92
C VAL A 196 -6.45 -21.27 -2.36
N TYR A 197 -5.23 -21.72 -2.68
CA TYR A 197 -4.20 -20.86 -3.26
C TYR A 197 -4.72 -20.14 -4.51
N SER A 198 -5.35 -20.89 -5.40
CA SER A 198 -5.82 -20.38 -6.67
C SER A 198 -6.89 -19.28 -6.53
N VAL A 199 -7.93 -19.52 -5.72
CA VAL A 199 -8.99 -18.53 -5.49
C VAL A 199 -8.46 -17.31 -4.74
N THR A 200 -7.58 -17.53 -3.76
CA THR A 200 -6.95 -16.43 -3.01
C THR A 200 -6.12 -15.55 -3.93
N PHE A 201 -5.32 -16.15 -4.82
CA PHE A 201 -4.55 -15.41 -5.82
C PHE A 201 -5.46 -14.58 -6.73
N LEU A 202 -6.51 -15.18 -7.28
CA LEU A 202 -7.43 -14.49 -8.19
C LEU A 202 -8.11 -13.30 -7.49
N LEU A 203 -8.55 -13.49 -6.24
CA LEU A 203 -9.08 -12.39 -5.42
C LEU A 203 -8.06 -11.26 -5.27
N LEU A 204 -6.83 -11.57 -4.84
CA LEU A 204 -5.80 -10.56 -4.63
C LEU A 204 -5.40 -9.85 -5.93
N TYR A 205 -5.38 -10.57 -7.05
CA TYR A 205 -5.14 -10.02 -8.38
C TYR A 205 -6.22 -9.01 -8.79
N LEU A 206 -7.50 -9.37 -8.66
CA LEU A 206 -8.62 -8.48 -8.96
C LEU A 206 -8.62 -7.23 -8.05
N LEU A 207 -8.26 -7.40 -6.77
CA LEU A 207 -8.08 -6.28 -5.83
C LEU A 207 -6.91 -5.37 -6.25
N SER A 208 -5.81 -5.94 -6.73
CA SER A 208 -4.67 -5.19 -7.28
C SER A 208 -5.06 -4.41 -8.54
N LEU A 209 -5.84 -5.00 -9.45
CA LEU A 209 -6.33 -4.29 -10.64
C LEU A 209 -7.20 -3.08 -10.29
N ARG A 210 -8.11 -3.24 -9.31
CA ARG A 210 -8.90 -2.13 -8.78
C ARG A 210 -8.00 -1.00 -8.26
N ASN A 211 -6.93 -1.34 -7.56
CA ASN A 211 -6.01 -0.36 -6.99
C ASN A 211 -5.16 0.35 -8.05
N ARG A 212 -4.63 -0.38 -9.04
CA ARG A 212 -3.74 0.15 -10.08
C ARG A 212 -4.46 1.07 -11.06
N ASN A 213 -5.66 0.68 -11.49
CA ASN A 213 -6.35 1.34 -12.61
C ASN A 213 -7.67 2.04 -12.19
N SER A 214 -7.98 2.09 -10.90
CA SER A 214 -9.26 2.59 -10.36
C SER A 214 -10.50 1.92 -10.99
N VAL A 215 -10.34 0.72 -11.55
CA VAL A 215 -11.40 -0.05 -12.20
C VAL A 215 -12.31 -0.64 -11.14
N LYS A 216 -13.61 -0.31 -11.19
CA LYS A 216 -14.60 -0.93 -10.31
C LYS A 216 -14.82 -2.39 -10.73
N LEU A 217 -14.83 -3.32 -9.77
CA LEU A 217 -15.24 -4.70 -10.00
C LEU A 217 -16.67 -4.72 -10.54
N ASN A 218 -16.87 -5.32 -11.71
CA ASN A 218 -18.17 -5.40 -12.34
C ASN A 218 -18.96 -6.63 -11.82
N ASN A 219 -20.16 -6.86 -12.35
CA ASN A 219 -20.95 -8.04 -11.95
C ASN A 219 -20.28 -9.35 -12.38
N PHE A 220 -19.60 -9.36 -13.52
CA PHE A 220 -18.88 -10.54 -14.01
C PHE A 220 -17.79 -10.97 -13.03
N ASP A 221 -16.95 -10.04 -12.54
CA ASP A 221 -15.87 -10.33 -11.60
C ASP A 221 -16.39 -10.95 -10.30
N ARG A 222 -17.52 -10.43 -9.80
CA ARG A 222 -18.16 -10.92 -8.58
C ARG A 222 -18.75 -12.31 -8.77
N ILE A 223 -19.41 -12.56 -9.90
CA ILE A 223 -19.97 -13.87 -10.24
C ILE A 223 -18.85 -14.89 -10.45
N SER A 224 -17.83 -14.57 -11.24
CA SER A 224 -16.68 -15.43 -11.49
C SER A 224 -15.97 -15.81 -10.19
N LEU A 225 -15.71 -14.85 -9.30
CA LEU A 225 -15.09 -15.13 -8.02
C LEU A 225 -15.97 -16.01 -7.12
N SER A 226 -17.28 -15.78 -7.10
CA SER A 226 -18.23 -16.59 -6.31
C SER A 226 -18.28 -18.03 -6.80
N LEU A 227 -18.36 -18.25 -8.12
CA LEU A 227 -18.30 -19.59 -8.72
C LEU A 227 -16.97 -20.28 -8.40
N TYR A 228 -15.87 -19.53 -8.38
CA TYR A 228 -14.55 -20.07 -8.08
C TYR A 228 -14.37 -20.42 -6.59
N ALA A 229 -14.96 -19.63 -5.70
CA ALA A 229 -15.05 -19.95 -4.28
C ALA A 229 -15.90 -21.21 -4.03
N LEU A 230 -17.03 -21.34 -4.73
CA LEU A 230 -17.85 -22.56 -4.69
C LEU A 230 -17.10 -23.79 -5.21
N TRP A 231 -16.33 -23.65 -6.28
CA TRP A 231 -15.43 -24.71 -6.76
C TRP A 231 -14.41 -25.12 -5.69
N SER A 232 -13.74 -24.14 -5.06
CA SER A 232 -12.78 -24.41 -3.99
C SER A 232 -13.41 -25.13 -2.79
N LEU A 233 -14.63 -24.71 -2.40
CA LEU A 233 -15.41 -25.37 -1.37
C LEU A 233 -15.78 -26.80 -1.77
N PHE A 234 -16.24 -27.02 -3.00
CA PHE A 234 -16.56 -28.34 -3.53
C PHE A 234 -15.34 -29.28 -3.49
N VAL A 235 -14.16 -28.78 -3.88
CA VAL A 235 -12.90 -29.54 -3.75
C VAL A 235 -12.65 -29.90 -2.29
N CYS A 236 -12.75 -28.95 -1.36
CA CYS A 236 -12.52 -29.20 0.07
C CYS A 236 -13.49 -30.25 0.64
N VAL A 237 -14.79 -30.14 0.32
CA VAL A 237 -15.82 -31.09 0.76
C VAL A 237 -15.57 -32.48 0.18
N SER A 238 -15.28 -32.57 -1.13
CA SER A 238 -15.03 -33.85 -1.79
C SER A 238 -13.88 -34.63 -1.14
N ARG A 239 -12.86 -33.95 -0.61
CA ARG A 239 -11.73 -34.62 0.08
C ARG A 239 -12.13 -35.35 1.36
N VAL A 240 -13.15 -34.85 2.05
CA VAL A 240 -13.68 -35.46 3.26
C VAL A 240 -14.69 -36.54 2.90
N THR A 241 -15.61 -36.26 1.97
CA THR A 241 -16.67 -37.21 1.58
C THR A 241 -16.13 -38.42 0.82
N ASP A 242 -15.04 -38.25 0.07
CA ASP A 242 -14.35 -39.37 -0.61
C ASP A 242 -13.44 -40.16 0.37
N TYR A 243 -13.39 -39.78 1.66
CA TYR A 243 -12.50 -40.38 2.67
C TYR A 243 -11.00 -40.30 2.36
N TRP A 244 -10.58 -39.33 1.54
CA TRP A 244 -9.16 -39.12 1.23
C TRP A 244 -8.41 -38.38 2.33
N HIS A 245 -9.12 -37.57 3.10
CA HIS A 245 -8.54 -36.67 4.10
C HIS A 245 -9.45 -36.50 5.31
N HIS A 246 -8.84 -36.30 6.48
CA HIS A 246 -9.56 -35.80 7.65
C HIS A 246 -9.88 -34.33 7.47
N VAL A 247 -10.87 -33.82 8.21
CA VAL A 247 -11.24 -32.39 8.17
C VAL A 247 -10.04 -31.49 8.49
N THR A 248 -9.21 -31.90 9.46
CA THR A 248 -7.98 -31.18 9.85
C THR A 248 -6.96 -31.10 8.72
N ASP A 249 -6.89 -32.10 7.85
CA ASP A 249 -5.97 -32.12 6.72
C ASP A 249 -6.41 -31.14 5.63
N VAL A 250 -7.72 -31.05 5.42
CA VAL A 250 -8.34 -30.08 4.50
C VAL A 250 -8.11 -28.66 5.02
N VAL A 251 -8.39 -28.40 6.30
CA VAL A 251 -8.13 -27.10 6.93
C VAL A 251 -6.65 -26.73 6.85
N GLY A 252 -5.75 -27.65 7.16
CA GLY A 252 -4.30 -27.42 7.05
C GLY A 252 -3.86 -27.10 5.62
N GLY A 253 -4.42 -27.80 4.63
CA GLY A 253 -4.23 -27.50 3.22
C GLY A 253 -4.73 -26.10 2.85
N SER A 254 -5.96 -25.75 3.26
CA SER A 254 -6.56 -24.44 3.02
C SER A 254 -5.73 -23.30 3.61
N VAL A 255 -5.28 -23.44 4.87
CA VAL A 255 -4.42 -22.45 5.54
C VAL A 255 -3.10 -22.28 4.79
N LEU A 256 -2.46 -23.39 4.38
CA LEU A 256 -1.23 -23.33 3.59
C LEU A 256 -1.44 -22.58 2.27
N GLY A 257 -2.47 -22.93 1.51
CA GLY A 257 -2.77 -22.28 0.23
C GLY A 257 -3.05 -20.78 0.37
N PHE A 258 -3.85 -20.41 1.37
CA PHE A 258 -4.14 -19.01 1.69
C PHE A 258 -2.87 -18.25 2.10
N ALA A 259 -2.09 -18.79 3.03
CA ALA A 259 -0.90 -18.13 3.56
C ALA A 259 0.15 -17.88 2.47
N VAL A 260 0.40 -18.86 1.59
CA VAL A 260 1.35 -18.71 0.48
C VAL A 260 0.89 -17.64 -0.51
N ALA A 261 -0.39 -17.69 -0.94
CA ALA A 261 -0.95 -16.68 -1.85
C ALA A 261 -0.90 -15.28 -1.22
N TRP A 262 -1.30 -15.16 0.04
CA TRP A 262 -1.29 -13.91 0.79
C TRP A 262 0.13 -13.34 0.90
N LEU A 263 1.09 -14.10 1.44
CA LEU A 263 2.44 -13.59 1.72
C LEU A 263 3.19 -13.19 0.44
N LEU A 264 3.06 -13.97 -0.64
CA LEU A 264 3.79 -13.71 -1.88
C LEU A 264 3.14 -12.61 -2.72
N PHE A 265 1.81 -12.47 -2.69
CA PHE A 265 1.10 -11.53 -3.55
C PHE A 265 0.75 -10.20 -2.86
N SER A 266 0.40 -10.22 -1.56
CA SER A 266 0.11 -9.00 -0.81
C SER A 266 1.32 -8.06 -0.72
N ARG A 267 2.53 -8.60 -0.61
CA ARG A 267 3.77 -7.78 -0.54
C ARG A 267 4.16 -7.12 -1.86
N TYR A 268 3.66 -7.60 -3.00
CA TYR A 268 4.20 -7.27 -4.32
C TYR A 268 3.28 -6.43 -5.21
N GLU A 269 1.96 -6.48 -5.01
CA GLU A 269 1.00 -5.72 -5.83
C GLU A 269 0.01 -4.91 -4.99
N ILE A 270 -0.07 -5.20 -3.69
CA ILE A 270 -0.86 -4.43 -2.73
C ILE A 270 0.12 -3.53 -1.97
N ASN A 271 0.41 -2.36 -2.53
CA ASN A 271 0.80 -1.22 -1.68
C ASN A 271 -0.39 -0.98 -0.72
N GLN A 272 -0.34 -1.65 0.44
CA GLN A 272 -1.17 -1.50 1.65
C GLN A 272 -2.69 -1.23 1.46
N ALA A 273 -3.34 -1.87 0.51
CA ALA A 273 -4.78 -1.68 0.28
C ALA A 273 -5.54 -3.02 0.18
N LEU A 274 -6.10 -3.45 1.32
CA LEU A 274 -7.30 -4.29 1.45
C LEU A 274 -7.15 -5.83 1.40
N CYS A 275 -7.23 -6.44 2.58
CA CYS A 275 -8.25 -7.48 2.81
C CYS A 275 -8.76 -7.59 4.27
N PHE A 276 -8.29 -6.76 5.20
CA PHE A 276 -8.82 -6.66 6.57
C PHE A 276 -9.34 -5.24 6.92
N ASN A 277 -9.38 -4.35 5.91
CA ASN A 277 -9.14 -2.91 6.09
C ASN A 277 -10.35 -1.98 5.86
N HIS A 278 -11.60 -2.44 5.87
CA HIS A 278 -12.72 -1.48 5.73
C HIS A 278 -13.09 -0.79 7.05
N PHE A 279 -12.86 -1.45 8.20
CA PHE A 279 -13.13 -0.86 9.52
C PHE A 279 -11.87 -0.22 10.13
N PHE A 280 -10.69 -0.84 9.96
CA PHE A 280 -9.44 -0.37 10.59
C PHE A 280 -8.67 0.70 9.80
N PHE A 281 -8.80 0.78 8.47
CA PHE A 281 -7.97 1.71 7.69
C PHE A 281 -8.49 3.15 7.66
N LYS A 282 -9.80 3.37 7.93
CA LYS A 282 -10.31 4.71 8.23
C LYS A 282 -9.62 5.33 9.47
N ILE A 283 -9.10 4.49 10.36
CA ILE A 283 -8.35 4.90 11.54
C ILE A 283 -6.87 5.19 11.18
N MET A 284 -6.23 4.37 10.32
CA MET A 284 -4.78 4.52 10.03
C MET A 284 -4.37 5.54 8.94
N THR A 285 -5.13 5.77 7.87
CA THR A 285 -4.82 6.89 6.93
C THR A 285 -5.11 8.24 7.56
N SER A 286 -6.12 8.30 8.42
CA SER A 286 -6.35 9.43 9.32
C SER A 286 -5.11 9.71 10.17
N ASP A 287 -4.39 8.69 10.63
CA ASP A 287 -3.19 8.89 11.48
C ASP A 287 -1.94 9.31 10.72
N LYS A 288 -1.79 8.90 9.45
CA LYS A 288 -0.71 9.41 8.60
C LYS A 288 -0.96 10.88 8.27
N ILE A 289 -2.13 11.24 7.72
CA ILE A 289 -2.44 12.65 7.37
C ILE A 289 -2.36 13.62 8.55
N LYS A 290 -2.69 13.15 9.76
CA LYS A 290 -2.48 13.91 11.00
C LYS A 290 -1.03 14.27 11.31
N GLN A 291 -0.06 13.53 10.76
CA GLN A 291 1.37 13.73 10.93
C GLN A 291 2.05 14.23 9.66
N PHE A 292 1.33 15.01 8.84
CA PHE A 292 1.81 15.52 7.54
C PHE A 292 3.22 16.12 7.60
N TYR A 293 3.58 16.81 8.69
CA TYR A 293 4.90 17.40 8.92
C TYR A 293 6.07 16.40 8.93
N LYS A 294 5.81 15.09 9.09
CA LYS A 294 6.87 14.05 9.06
C LYS A 294 7.20 13.51 7.66
N TYR A 295 6.29 13.61 6.70
CA TYR A 295 6.45 12.97 5.38
C TYR A 295 5.98 13.82 4.20
N GLY A 296 5.33 14.95 4.47
CA GLY A 296 5.06 15.98 3.47
C GLY A 296 6.37 16.41 2.83
N ARG A 297 6.38 16.52 1.51
CA ARG A 297 7.64 16.68 0.77
C ARG A 297 8.00 18.14 0.60
N LYS A 298 7.00 19.02 0.53
CA LYS A 298 7.19 20.46 0.36
C LYS A 298 6.13 21.28 1.06
N ILE A 299 6.50 22.52 1.35
CA ILE A 299 5.62 23.58 1.84
C ILE A 299 5.65 24.69 0.79
N VAL A 300 4.51 24.96 0.16
CA VAL A 300 4.34 26.08 -0.77
C VAL A 300 3.63 27.20 -0.02
N ALA A 301 4.06 28.43 -0.19
CA ALA A 301 3.52 29.57 0.53
C ALA A 301 3.26 30.75 -0.40
N VAL A 302 2.15 31.46 -0.19
CA VAL A 302 1.76 32.60 -1.02
C VAL A 302 2.22 33.93 -0.42
N VAL A 303 2.68 34.83 -1.28
CA VAL A 303 3.09 36.19 -0.91
C VAL A 303 1.89 37.14 -0.96
N ARG A 304 1.68 37.94 0.09
CA ARG A 304 0.73 39.08 0.13
C ARG A 304 -0.71 38.70 -0.23
N ASN A 305 -1.28 37.75 0.50
CA ASN A 305 -2.67 37.33 0.27
C ASN A 305 -3.71 38.05 1.14
N TYR A 306 -3.32 39.03 1.97
CA TYR A 306 -4.24 39.89 2.73
C TYR A 306 -4.02 41.35 2.37
N ARG A 307 -5.12 42.08 2.12
CA ARG A 307 -5.07 43.47 1.65
C ARG A 307 -4.38 44.41 2.64
N GLU A 308 -4.73 44.33 3.93
CA GLU A 308 -4.15 45.19 4.96
C GLU A 308 -2.66 44.93 5.18
N HIS A 309 -2.23 43.66 5.09
CA HIS A 309 -0.81 43.32 5.17
C HIS A 309 -0.01 43.83 3.95
N ALA A 310 -0.60 43.79 2.75
CA ALA A 310 0.03 44.38 1.56
C ALA A 310 0.24 45.90 1.74
N MET A 311 -0.75 46.60 2.32
CA MET A 311 -0.67 48.02 2.64
C MET A 311 0.37 48.31 3.73
N GLU A 312 0.42 47.52 4.81
CA GLU A 312 1.42 47.60 5.88
C GLU A 312 2.85 47.52 5.34
N MET A 313 3.08 46.67 4.36
CA MET A 313 4.38 46.49 3.70
C MET A 313 4.68 47.57 2.64
N GLY A 314 3.78 48.52 2.41
CA GLY A 314 3.92 49.58 1.41
C GLY A 314 3.96 49.06 -0.03
N GLN A 315 3.37 47.88 -0.30
CA GLN A 315 3.43 47.23 -1.62
C GLN A 315 2.05 47.11 -2.25
N GLY A 316 2.00 47.16 -3.59
CA GLY A 316 0.77 46.89 -4.35
C GLY A 316 0.27 45.46 -4.17
N ILE A 317 -1.02 45.26 -4.45
CA ILE A 317 -1.65 43.93 -4.48
C ILE A 317 -1.18 43.19 -5.75
N PRO A 318 -0.68 41.95 -5.66
CA PRO A 318 -0.33 41.16 -6.84
C PRO A 318 -1.56 40.90 -7.73
N GLU A 319 -1.39 40.94 -9.05
CA GLU A 319 -2.45 40.54 -10.00
C GLU A 319 -2.68 39.02 -10.02
N LYS A 320 -1.64 38.25 -9.74
CA LYS A 320 -1.65 36.79 -9.63
C LYS A 320 -0.96 36.34 -8.34
N PRO A 321 -1.31 35.16 -7.79
CA PRO A 321 -0.60 34.58 -6.66
C PRO A 321 0.89 34.43 -6.97
N ILE A 322 1.74 34.88 -6.04
CA ILE A 322 3.19 34.69 -6.11
C ILE A 322 3.56 33.69 -5.02
N PHE A 323 4.34 32.67 -5.38
CA PHE A 323 4.70 31.59 -4.46
C PHE A 323 6.19 31.57 -4.13
N PHE A 324 6.50 31.08 -2.94
CA PHE A 324 7.83 30.60 -2.56
C PHE A 324 7.70 29.24 -1.87
N ILE A 325 8.83 28.59 -1.62
CA ILE A 325 8.88 27.26 -1.01
C ILE A 325 9.66 27.30 0.30
N LYS A 326 9.21 26.50 1.28
CA LYS A 326 10.02 26.10 2.44
C LYS A 326 10.34 24.60 2.33
N PRO A 327 11.55 24.17 2.73
CA PRO A 327 11.91 22.75 2.75
C PRO A 327 11.14 22.01 3.85
N SER A 328 11.03 20.69 3.75
CA SER A 328 10.38 19.87 4.80
C SER A 328 11.09 19.97 6.17
N THR A 329 12.38 20.29 6.20
CA THR A 329 13.15 20.54 7.44
C THR A 329 12.74 21.82 8.17
N ALA A 330 11.96 22.70 7.53
CA ALA A 330 11.42 23.90 8.19
C ALA A 330 10.34 23.57 9.24
N TYR A 331 9.72 22.39 9.17
CA TYR A 331 8.67 22.01 10.12
C TYR A 331 9.21 21.94 11.55
N VAL A 332 8.46 22.54 12.46
CA VAL A 332 8.59 22.32 13.91
C VAL A 332 7.21 22.22 14.53
N THR A 333 7.06 21.37 15.53
CA THR A 333 5.79 21.14 16.22
C THR A 333 5.90 21.54 17.68
N GLU A 334 4.76 21.86 18.29
CA GLU A 334 4.68 22.29 19.69
C GLU A 334 5.46 21.36 20.64
N GLY A 335 6.14 21.94 21.62
CA GLY A 335 7.09 21.26 22.51
C GLY A 335 8.54 21.26 22.00
N SER A 336 8.79 21.65 20.76
CA SER A 336 10.12 22.01 20.25
C SER A 336 10.20 23.53 20.04
N PRO A 337 11.29 24.20 20.46
CA PRO A 337 11.39 25.64 20.30
C PRO A 337 11.62 26.04 18.84
N ILE A 338 11.29 27.30 18.52
CA ILE A 338 11.69 27.93 17.25
C ILE A 338 13.15 28.32 17.40
N CYS A 339 14.02 27.64 16.67
CA CYS A 339 15.46 27.80 16.75
C CYS A 339 15.95 28.72 15.63
N VAL A 340 16.47 29.89 15.99
CA VAL A 340 17.25 30.70 15.05
C VAL A 340 18.66 30.11 14.97
N LEU A 341 18.77 29.02 14.22
CA LEU A 341 19.97 28.24 13.83
C LEU A 341 21.32 28.63 14.46
N LEU A 342 21.61 28.04 15.62
CA LEU A 342 22.91 27.93 16.29
C LEU A 342 24.09 27.76 15.32
N THR A 343 25.05 28.70 15.34
CA THR A 343 26.43 28.28 15.09
C THR A 343 26.89 27.58 16.36
N ILE A 344 27.02 26.25 16.31
CA ILE A 344 27.76 25.53 17.34
C ILE A 344 29.23 25.94 17.19
N ASN A 345 29.65 27.01 17.87
CA ASN A 345 31.03 27.10 18.29
C ASN A 345 31.12 26.24 19.54
N PHE A 346 31.75 25.07 19.43
CA PHE A 346 31.97 24.09 20.51
C PHE A 346 33.01 24.60 21.53
N VAL A 347 32.90 25.86 21.93
CA VAL A 347 33.75 26.53 22.90
C VAL A 347 32.80 27.30 23.83
N ASN A 348 32.57 26.75 25.02
CA ASN A 348 31.96 27.39 26.21
C ASN A 348 30.43 27.27 26.47
N ASN A 349 29.69 26.30 25.91
CA ASN A 349 28.30 26.01 26.34
C ASN A 349 27.35 27.23 26.41
N LEU A 350 27.61 28.26 25.59
CA LEU A 350 26.79 29.47 25.51
C LEU A 350 26.03 29.45 24.19
N PHE A 351 24.71 29.31 24.27
CA PHE A 351 23.79 29.51 23.15
C PHE A 351 23.79 31.01 22.79
N GLN A 352 24.49 31.40 21.72
CA GLN A 352 24.43 32.74 21.15
C GLN A 352 23.47 32.75 19.95
N ILE A 353 22.62 33.78 19.87
CA ILE A 353 21.86 34.09 18.66
C ILE A 353 22.88 34.31 17.53
N PRO A 354 22.76 33.63 16.39
CA PRO A 354 23.67 33.82 15.29
C PRO A 354 23.57 35.24 14.72
N LYS A 355 24.70 35.79 14.26
CA LYS A 355 24.78 37.15 13.70
C LYS A 355 23.96 37.38 12.41
N TRP A 356 23.31 36.37 11.84
CA TRP A 356 22.71 36.42 10.50
C TRP A 356 21.28 36.97 10.43
N CYS A 357 20.51 36.97 11.54
CA CYS A 357 19.14 37.52 11.56
C CYS A 357 18.97 38.52 12.71
N LYS A 358 18.76 39.79 12.36
CA LYS A 358 18.51 40.89 13.31
C LYS A 358 17.01 41.17 13.50
N LYS A 359 16.17 40.75 12.56
CA LYS A 359 14.73 41.03 12.55
C LYS A 359 13.93 39.76 12.23
N LEU A 360 13.80 38.87 13.20
CA LEU A 360 12.93 37.70 13.07
C LEU A 360 11.48 38.12 13.30
N GLN A 361 10.58 37.84 12.36
CA GLN A 361 9.17 38.17 12.46
C GLN A 361 8.29 36.93 12.41
N HIS A 362 7.16 37.01 13.11
CA HIS A 362 6.08 36.04 13.04
C HIS A 362 5.04 36.47 12.00
N GLU A 363 4.47 35.47 11.32
CA GLU A 363 3.42 35.64 10.31
C GLU A 363 2.44 34.48 10.50
N VAL A 364 1.31 34.70 11.18
CA VAL A 364 0.30 33.65 11.40
C VAL A 364 -0.50 33.36 10.14
N GLU A 365 -0.57 32.09 9.75
CA GLU A 365 -1.23 31.67 8.50
C GLU A 365 -2.12 30.43 8.70
N LEU A 366 -3.15 30.33 7.87
CA LEU A 366 -3.88 29.07 7.69
C LEU A 366 -3.09 28.17 6.72
N GLY A 367 -2.74 26.98 7.19
CA GLY A 367 -2.16 25.93 6.38
C GLY A 367 -3.23 24.99 5.81
N VAL A 368 -3.12 24.64 4.53
CA VAL A 368 -4.00 23.69 3.84
C VAL A 368 -3.22 22.42 3.51
N VAL A 369 -3.60 21.30 4.12
CA VAL A 369 -2.93 20.01 3.96
C VAL A 369 -3.55 19.24 2.79
N ILE A 370 -2.72 18.84 1.85
CA ILE A 370 -3.14 18.12 0.64
C ILE A 370 -3.38 16.65 0.97
N GLY A 371 -4.59 16.15 0.68
CA GLY A 371 -4.99 14.77 0.94
C GLY A 371 -4.79 13.82 -0.23
N ARG A 372 -4.67 14.36 -1.45
CA ARG A 372 -4.52 13.58 -2.68
C ARG A 372 -3.66 14.36 -3.67
N THR A 373 -2.87 13.66 -4.47
CA THR A 373 -2.04 14.30 -5.49
C THR A 373 -2.88 15.19 -6.41
N ALA A 374 -2.56 16.49 -6.43
CA ALA A 374 -3.24 17.53 -7.19
C ALA A 374 -2.31 18.07 -8.28
N LYS A 375 -2.75 17.97 -9.53
CA LYS A 375 -2.03 18.44 -10.72
C LYS A 375 -3.06 18.98 -11.71
N GLN A 376 -2.84 20.19 -12.20
CA GLN A 376 -3.70 20.88 -13.17
C GLN A 376 -5.19 20.82 -12.78
N ILE A 377 -5.48 21.14 -11.52
CA ILE A 377 -6.84 21.06 -10.96
C ILE A 377 -7.61 22.36 -11.24
N THR A 378 -8.93 22.31 -11.19
CA THR A 378 -9.78 23.48 -11.39
C THR A 378 -10.28 24.03 -10.06
N THR A 379 -10.69 25.30 -10.02
CA THR A 379 -11.24 25.91 -8.80
C THR A 379 -12.48 25.16 -8.30
N ALA A 380 -13.27 24.59 -9.21
CA ALA A 380 -14.48 23.84 -8.89
C ALA A 380 -14.21 22.51 -8.14
N ASN A 381 -13.07 21.86 -8.38
CA ASN A 381 -12.72 20.59 -7.74
C ASN A 381 -11.57 20.72 -6.72
N ALA A 382 -10.99 21.90 -6.53
CA ALA A 382 -9.81 22.09 -5.68
C ALA A 382 -9.99 21.56 -4.25
N MET A 383 -11.18 21.74 -3.67
CA MET A 383 -11.48 21.30 -2.30
C MET A 383 -11.55 19.76 -2.15
N ASP A 384 -11.70 19.01 -3.23
CA ASP A 384 -11.68 17.53 -3.21
C ASP A 384 -10.28 16.97 -2.91
N PHE A 385 -9.24 17.78 -3.13
CA PHE A 385 -7.85 17.43 -2.90
C PHE A 385 -7.35 17.84 -1.51
N VAL A 386 -8.15 18.59 -0.75
CA VAL A 386 -7.82 19.02 0.61
C VAL A 386 -8.18 17.92 1.60
N ALA A 387 -7.24 17.54 2.48
CA ALA A 387 -7.49 16.65 3.61
C ALA A 387 -8.00 17.41 4.83
N GLY A 388 -7.44 18.59 5.08
CA GLY A 388 -7.71 19.38 6.27
C GLY A 388 -6.77 20.57 6.37
N TYR A 389 -6.61 21.07 7.58
CA TYR A 389 -5.97 22.34 7.86
C TYR A 389 -4.98 22.23 9.03
N CYS A 390 -4.11 23.21 9.15
CA CYS A 390 -3.34 23.45 10.37
C CYS A 390 -3.19 24.96 10.56
N LEU A 391 -2.93 25.38 11.79
CA LEU A 391 -2.40 26.70 12.09
C LEU A 391 -0.89 26.67 11.89
N ALA A 392 -0.33 27.68 11.25
CA ALA A 392 1.09 27.74 10.94
C ALA A 392 1.67 29.12 11.20
N LEU A 393 2.98 29.18 11.39
CA LEU A 393 3.76 30.40 11.37
C LEU A 393 4.70 30.37 10.16
N ASP A 394 4.67 31.42 9.36
CA ASP A 394 5.69 31.69 8.35
C ASP A 394 6.78 32.58 8.96
N MET A 395 7.69 31.97 9.72
CA MET A 395 8.77 32.72 10.35
C MET A 395 9.70 33.32 9.29
N THR A 396 9.97 34.62 9.40
CA THR A 396 10.70 35.39 8.39
C THR A 396 11.89 36.12 9.01
N ALA A 397 13.09 35.88 8.48
CA ALA A 397 14.24 36.75 8.74
C ALA A 397 14.12 37.99 7.83
N ARG A 398 13.45 39.04 8.34
CA ARG A 398 13.00 40.18 7.53
C ARG A 398 14.15 40.97 6.94
N ASP A 399 15.23 41.16 7.71
CA ASP A 399 16.44 41.83 7.25
C ASP A 399 17.09 41.11 6.06
N LEU A 400 17.14 39.77 6.09
CA LEU A 400 17.61 38.99 4.95
C LEU A 400 16.65 39.03 3.76
N GLN A 401 15.34 39.08 4.00
CA GLN A 401 14.37 39.21 2.93
C GLN A 401 14.44 40.58 2.25
N GLU A 402 14.58 41.66 3.02
CA GLU A 402 14.80 43.03 2.51
C GLU A 402 16.05 43.08 1.63
N HIS A 403 17.15 42.48 2.10
CA HIS A 403 18.39 42.35 1.31
C HIS A 403 18.18 41.54 0.03
N ALA A 404 17.51 40.38 0.10
CA ALA A 404 17.24 39.54 -1.06
C ALA A 404 16.36 40.26 -2.09
N LYS A 405 15.32 40.99 -1.65
CA LYS A 405 14.46 41.79 -2.50
C LYS A 405 15.21 42.92 -3.21
N ALA A 406 16.08 43.63 -2.50
CA ALA A 406 16.87 44.73 -3.08
C ALA A 406 17.84 44.24 -4.16
N ASN A 407 18.31 43.00 -4.06
CA ASN A 407 19.30 42.41 -4.97
C ASN A 407 18.70 41.40 -5.97
N GLY A 408 17.37 41.22 -6.01
CA GLY A 408 16.72 40.24 -6.89
C GLY A 408 17.07 38.78 -6.59
N GLN A 409 17.46 38.46 -5.35
CA GLN A 409 17.88 37.12 -4.93
C GLN A 409 16.71 36.26 -4.45
N PRO A 410 16.83 34.91 -4.50
CA PRO A 410 15.82 34.00 -3.95
C PRO A 410 15.61 34.19 -2.44
N TRP A 411 14.38 33.99 -1.98
CA TRP A 411 14.01 34.14 -0.56
C TRP A 411 14.27 32.90 0.29
N PHE A 412 14.92 31.88 -0.26
CA PHE A 412 15.10 30.59 0.41
C PHE A 412 15.75 30.71 1.78
N ILE A 413 16.78 31.56 1.95
CA ILE A 413 17.43 31.73 3.25
C ILE A 413 16.56 32.51 4.24
N SER A 414 15.80 33.51 3.77
CA SER A 414 14.97 34.34 4.66
C SER A 414 13.64 33.70 5.05
N LYS A 415 13.17 32.71 4.30
CA LYS A 415 11.90 32.01 4.51
C LYS A 415 12.05 30.51 4.81
N GLY A 416 13.13 29.85 4.39
CA GLY A 416 13.28 28.38 4.39
C GLY A 416 14.35 27.82 5.33
N PHE A 417 14.75 28.56 6.36
CA PHE A 417 15.67 28.06 7.40
C PHE A 417 15.00 27.00 8.29
N ASP A 418 15.79 26.21 9.01
CA ASP A 418 15.26 25.18 9.91
C ASP A 418 14.34 25.80 10.97
N THR A 419 13.25 25.10 11.30
CA THR A 419 12.19 25.58 12.21
C THR A 419 11.42 26.84 11.75
N SER A 420 11.59 27.28 10.49
CA SER A 420 10.87 28.46 9.97
C SER A 420 9.39 28.23 9.67
N CYS A 421 8.88 27.00 9.82
CA CYS A 421 7.48 26.64 9.68
C CYS A 421 6.95 25.89 10.92
N PRO A 422 6.74 26.59 12.05
CA PRO A 422 5.98 26.07 13.17
C PRO A 422 4.56 25.73 12.73
N VAL A 423 4.10 24.53 13.05
CA VAL A 423 2.76 24.05 12.70
C VAL A 423 2.07 23.40 13.89
N SER A 424 0.76 23.59 13.95
CA SER A 424 -0.11 22.97 14.94
C SER A 424 -0.40 21.51 14.59
N LYS A 425 -1.23 20.87 15.43
CA LYS A 425 -1.89 19.62 15.07
C LYS A 425 -2.77 19.80 13.82
N PHE A 426 -2.94 18.72 13.07
CA PHE A 426 -3.87 18.65 11.95
C PHE A 426 -5.34 18.76 12.41
N VAL A 427 -6.12 19.55 11.68
CA VAL A 427 -7.57 19.68 11.81
C VAL A 427 -8.22 19.06 10.59
N ASP A 428 -9.07 18.06 10.80
CA ASP A 428 -9.79 17.42 9.69
C ASP A 428 -10.71 18.44 9.00
N LYS A 429 -10.83 18.38 7.66
CA LYS A 429 -11.67 19.33 6.93
C LYS A 429 -13.13 19.34 7.40
N THR A 430 -13.62 18.23 7.97
CA THR A 430 -14.99 18.12 8.50
C THR A 430 -15.20 18.92 9.79
N GLN A 431 -14.13 19.32 10.48
CA GLN A 431 -14.21 20.14 11.70
C GLN A 431 -14.28 21.65 11.39
N ILE A 432 -14.07 22.05 10.13
CA ILE A 432 -14.13 23.43 9.69
C ILE A 432 -15.21 23.54 8.61
N GLU A 433 -16.39 24.03 8.98
CA GLU A 433 -17.52 24.17 8.05
C GLU A 433 -17.21 25.13 6.89
N ASN A 434 -16.60 26.28 7.19
CA ASN A 434 -16.29 27.29 6.18
C ASN A 434 -14.84 27.80 6.31
N PRO A 435 -13.89 27.24 5.54
CA PRO A 435 -12.49 27.66 5.59
C PRO A 435 -12.25 29.08 5.07
N SER A 436 -13.21 29.64 4.33
CA SER A 436 -13.16 31.01 3.82
C SER A 436 -13.65 32.05 4.84
N SER A 437 -13.97 31.65 6.08
CA SER A 437 -14.38 32.59 7.14
C SER A 437 -13.96 32.11 8.53
N ILE A 438 -12.65 31.95 8.73
CA ILE A 438 -12.06 31.58 10.02
C ILE A 438 -11.20 32.72 10.57
N GLU A 439 -11.25 32.96 11.87
CA GLU A 439 -10.36 33.90 12.56
C GLU A 439 -8.98 33.27 12.84
N LEU A 440 -7.92 34.03 12.62
CA LEU A 440 -6.54 33.74 12.98
C LEU A 440 -6.07 34.81 13.96
N GLN A 441 -5.45 34.40 15.06
CA GLN A 441 -4.86 35.32 16.02
C GLN A 441 -3.45 34.88 16.41
N CYS A 442 -2.56 35.85 16.62
CA CYS A 442 -1.21 35.64 17.14
C CYS A 442 -0.94 36.63 18.27
N SER A 443 -0.45 36.12 19.40
CA SER A 443 -0.05 36.88 20.57
C SER A 443 1.41 36.60 20.89
N VAL A 444 2.15 37.63 21.30
CA VAL A 444 3.53 37.51 21.77
C VAL A 444 3.56 37.96 23.23
N ASN A 445 4.00 37.09 24.13
CA ASN A 445 4.00 37.31 25.58
C ASN A 445 2.63 37.81 26.11
N GLY A 446 1.55 37.18 25.64
CA GLY A 446 0.16 37.51 26.02
C GLY A 446 -0.41 38.76 25.35
N GLN A 447 0.37 39.51 24.56
CA GLN A 447 -0.13 40.67 23.82
C GLN A 447 -0.51 40.29 22.40
N VAL A 448 -1.76 40.50 22.01
CA VAL A 448 -2.23 40.27 20.63
C VAL A 448 -1.46 41.18 19.67
N LYS A 449 -0.80 40.58 18.68
CA LYS A 449 -0.04 41.26 17.62
C LYS A 449 -0.72 41.16 16.26
N GLN A 450 -1.32 40.00 15.95
CA GLN A 450 -2.08 39.81 14.72
C GLN A 450 -3.47 39.29 15.02
N ARG A 451 -4.45 39.78 14.27
CA ARG A 451 -5.82 39.27 14.27
C ARG A 451 -6.41 39.50 12.88
N GLY A 452 -6.83 38.44 12.21
CA GLY A 452 -7.37 38.52 10.85
C GLY A 452 -8.37 37.41 10.58
N ASN A 453 -9.09 37.51 9.46
CA ASN A 453 -10.05 36.50 9.06
C ASN A 453 -9.84 36.06 7.61
N THR A 454 -9.92 34.76 7.33
CA THR A 454 -9.66 34.20 5.99
C THR A 454 -10.60 34.73 4.90
N LYS A 455 -11.74 35.34 5.26
CA LYS A 455 -12.61 36.07 4.30
C LYS A 455 -11.94 37.30 3.68
N GLN A 456 -10.86 37.79 4.29
CA GLN A 456 -10.07 38.93 3.83
C GLN A 456 -8.97 38.52 2.84
N MET A 457 -8.85 37.22 2.51
CA MET A 457 -7.92 36.74 1.50
C MET A 457 -8.24 37.34 0.13
N ILE A 458 -7.20 37.79 -0.58
CA ILE A 458 -7.30 38.31 -1.94
C ILE A 458 -7.57 37.16 -2.92
N PHE A 459 -6.83 36.06 -2.77
CA PHE A 459 -7.00 34.82 -3.50
C PHE A 459 -7.49 33.73 -2.55
N THR A 460 -8.63 33.13 -2.89
CA THR A 460 -9.24 32.03 -2.14
C THR A 460 -8.40 30.75 -2.20
N ILE A 461 -8.59 29.83 -1.25
CA ILE A 461 -7.90 28.52 -1.24
C ILE A 461 -8.03 27.78 -2.59
N PRO A 462 -9.22 27.68 -3.23
CA PRO A 462 -9.34 27.09 -4.56
C PRO A 462 -8.49 27.80 -5.63
N GLN A 463 -8.46 29.13 -5.63
CA GLN A 463 -7.67 29.90 -6.60
C GLN A 463 -6.17 29.68 -6.39
N LEU A 464 -5.70 29.65 -5.14
CA LEU A 464 -4.31 29.35 -4.82
C LEU A 464 -3.92 27.95 -5.29
N LEU A 465 -4.72 26.93 -4.99
CA LEU A 465 -4.42 25.55 -5.40
C LEU A 465 -4.43 25.38 -6.92
N THR A 466 -5.39 25.98 -7.62
CA THR A 466 -5.40 25.98 -9.09
C THR A 466 -4.15 26.67 -9.65
N ALA A 467 -3.78 27.84 -9.13
CA ALA A 467 -2.58 28.55 -9.59
C ALA A 467 -1.28 27.78 -9.32
N VAL A 468 -1.11 27.16 -8.15
CA VAL A 468 0.07 26.33 -7.87
C VAL A 468 0.12 25.12 -8.78
N THR A 469 -1.02 24.42 -8.95
CA THR A 469 -1.06 23.13 -9.63
C THR A 469 -1.03 23.20 -11.15
N GLU A 470 -1.12 24.41 -11.72
CA GLU A 470 -0.87 24.65 -13.15
C GLU A 470 0.54 24.18 -13.53
N ASP A 471 1.53 24.55 -12.73
CA ASP A 471 2.95 24.26 -12.99
C ASP A 471 3.56 23.24 -12.02
N VAL A 472 3.05 23.15 -10.78
CA VAL A 472 3.66 22.35 -9.69
C VAL A 472 2.67 21.34 -9.14
N THR A 473 2.97 20.04 -9.30
CA THR A 473 2.17 18.99 -8.67
C THR A 473 2.30 19.04 -7.15
N MET A 474 1.17 19.13 -6.43
CA MET A 474 1.09 19.02 -4.99
C MET A 474 0.78 17.56 -4.61
N GLU A 475 1.56 16.94 -3.74
CA GLU A 475 1.41 15.53 -3.34
C GLU A 475 0.68 15.40 -2.00
N GLU A 476 0.19 14.20 -1.70
CA GLU A 476 -0.42 13.91 -0.40
C GLU A 476 0.56 14.21 0.76
N GLY A 477 0.12 15.03 1.71
CA GLY A 477 0.90 15.52 2.85
C GLY A 477 1.63 16.83 2.62
N ASP A 478 1.67 17.36 1.38
CA ASP A 478 2.21 18.70 1.15
C ASP A 478 1.32 19.76 1.80
N LEU A 479 1.94 20.90 2.10
CA LEU A 479 1.28 22.02 2.77
C LEU A 479 1.25 23.26 1.87
N LEU A 480 0.10 23.92 1.81
CA LEU A 480 -0.05 25.26 1.25
C LEU A 480 -0.28 26.27 2.40
N LEU A 481 0.62 27.23 2.56
CA LEU A 481 0.46 28.38 3.44
C LEU A 481 -0.23 29.52 2.65
N THR A 482 -1.27 30.12 3.25
CA THR A 482 -2.27 30.93 2.54
C THR A 482 -2.12 32.44 2.74
N GLY A 483 -1.03 32.89 3.35
CA GLY A 483 -0.72 34.28 3.65
C GLY A 483 -1.11 34.69 5.07
N THR A 484 -0.48 35.77 5.52
CA THR A 484 -0.66 36.36 6.86
C THR A 484 -1.49 37.65 6.84
N PRO A 485 -2.30 37.93 7.88
CA PRO A 485 -2.91 39.25 8.09
C PRO A 485 -1.88 40.29 8.59
N SER A 486 -2.32 41.54 8.75
CA SER A 486 -1.50 42.66 9.25
C SER A 486 -1.07 42.47 10.71
N GLY A 487 -0.04 43.21 11.15
CA GLY A 487 0.45 43.20 12.52
C GLY A 487 1.70 42.33 12.76
N VAL A 488 2.43 42.03 11.69
CA VAL A 488 3.70 41.30 11.77
C VAL A 488 4.68 42.10 12.62
N SER A 489 5.40 41.45 13.53
CA SER A 489 6.33 42.16 14.44
C SER A 489 7.52 41.30 14.80
N THR A 490 8.58 41.98 15.29
CA THR A 490 9.84 41.30 15.61
C THR A 490 9.73 40.56 16.94
N VAL A 491 10.26 39.35 16.98
CA VAL A 491 10.39 38.53 18.19
C VAL A 491 11.87 38.32 18.55
N LYS A 492 12.13 38.09 19.83
CA LYS A 492 13.45 37.92 20.40
C LYS A 492 13.52 36.62 21.19
N ARG A 493 14.74 36.18 21.47
CA ARG A 493 14.99 35.05 22.36
C ARG A 493 14.29 35.23 23.71
N GLY A 494 13.61 34.18 24.16
CA GLY A 494 12.80 34.16 25.37
C GLY A 494 11.36 34.65 25.16
N ASP A 495 11.01 35.19 23.99
CA ASP A 495 9.62 35.49 23.68
C ASP A 495 8.83 34.20 23.47
N VAL A 496 7.56 34.26 23.81
CA VAL A 496 6.60 33.18 23.68
C VAL A 496 5.49 33.61 22.72
N ILE A 497 5.33 32.84 21.65
CA ILE A 497 4.30 33.05 20.62
C ILE A 497 3.15 32.07 20.87
N GLU A 498 1.94 32.60 20.94
CA GLU A 498 0.70 31.83 21.05
C GLU A 498 -0.23 32.19 19.88
N CYS A 499 -0.63 31.20 19.10
CA CYS A 499 -1.55 31.40 17.98
C CYS A 499 -2.84 30.61 18.19
N THR A 500 -3.97 31.14 17.72
CA THR A 500 -5.27 30.46 17.75
C THR A 500 -5.95 30.48 16.38
N LEU A 501 -6.78 29.46 16.14
CA LEU A 501 -7.59 29.26 14.94
C LEU A 501 -9.06 29.13 15.34
N GLY A 502 -9.94 29.94 14.72
CA GLY A 502 -11.38 29.79 14.75
C GLY A 502 -12.03 29.90 16.14
N ASN A 503 -11.67 30.92 16.92
CA ASN A 503 -12.12 31.09 18.31
C ASN A 503 -11.72 29.90 19.21
N GLU A 504 -10.44 29.52 19.17
CA GLU A 504 -9.85 28.45 19.99
C GLU A 504 -10.26 27.01 19.62
N ILE A 505 -10.74 26.76 18.39
CA ILE A 505 -10.82 25.39 17.85
C ILE A 505 -9.46 24.69 17.97
N LEU A 506 -8.39 25.44 17.74
CA LEU A 506 -7.03 24.99 17.93
C LEU A 506 -6.15 26.15 18.40
N SER A 507 -5.19 25.83 19.26
CA SER A 507 -4.10 26.73 19.64
C SER A 507 -2.76 26.02 19.51
N MET A 508 -1.69 26.80 19.41
CA MET A 508 -0.32 26.32 19.48
C MET A 508 0.57 27.35 20.15
N LYS A 509 1.56 26.88 20.91
CA LYS A 509 2.50 27.72 21.66
C LYS A 509 3.95 27.35 21.35
N PHE A 510 4.78 28.36 21.11
CA PHE A 510 6.20 28.19 20.82
C PHE A 510 7.06 29.21 21.56
N GLU A 511 8.20 28.77 22.08
CA GLU A 511 9.23 29.63 22.64
C GLU A 511 10.31 29.91 21.58
N ILE A 512 10.83 31.13 21.56
CA ILE A 512 12.00 31.50 20.74
C ILE A 512 13.27 31.18 21.53
N ALA A 513 14.05 30.18 21.08
CA ALA A 513 15.26 29.71 21.77
C ALA A 513 16.56 30.40 21.31
#